data_AF-A0A8D3D1Q9-F1
#
_entry.id   AF-A0A8D3D1Q9-F1
#
_cell.length_a   1.000
_cell.length_b   1.000
_cell.length_c   1.000
_cell.angle_alpha   90.00
_cell.angle_beta   90.00
_cell.angle_gamma   90.00
#
_symmetry.space_group_name_H-M   'P 1'
#
loop_
_entity.id
_entity.type
_entity.pdbx_description
1 polymer ?
#
loop_
_entity_poly.entity_id
_entity_poly.type
_entity_poly.pdbx_seq_one_letter_code
_entity_poly.pdbx_strand_id
1 'polypeptide(L)'
;MSEFWLISAPGEKTCQQTWDTMMAATTRNNNLSTNHKFNIPDLKVGTLDVLVGLSDELAKLDSFVEGVVKKVAQYMADVLEDSRDKVQENLLANGVDLVTYITRFQWDMAKYPIKQSLKNISEIISKQVSQIDNDLKSRASAYNNLKGNLQNLERKNAGSLLTRSLADIVKKEDFVLDSEYLITQLVVLFLPAAEHLPFLSSSLLFEDNDSGLFGVTLFRKAIDDFKHKARENKFTVRDFQYNEEEMKADKEEMTRLSTDKKKQFGPLVRWLKVNFSEAFIAWIHIKALRVFVESVLRYGLPVNFQAMLLQPSKKTMKKLREVLNDLNSNCCSLAHTNVTCSHIVVQQEYYPYVYYKIDCNLLEFKV
;
A
#
# COMPACT_ATOMS: atom_id res chain seq x y z
N MET A 1 -1.59 -17.83 9.74
CA MET A 1 -0.19 -18.17 9.39
C MET A 1 -0.12 -18.05 7.87
N SER A 2 0.60 -17.06 7.36
CA SER A 2 0.52 -16.60 5.97
C SER A 2 1.66 -17.08 5.09
N GLU A 3 2.61 -17.83 5.65
CA GLU A 3 3.78 -18.32 4.92
C GLU A 3 3.49 -19.68 4.29
N PHE A 4 3.77 -19.78 2.99
CA PHE A 4 3.71 -21.00 2.21
C PHE A 4 5.05 -21.25 1.52
N TRP A 5 5.40 -22.53 1.40
CA TRP A 5 6.57 -23.01 0.70
C TRP A 5 6.10 -23.71 -0.57
N LEU A 6 6.36 -23.10 -1.71
CA LEU A 6 6.11 -23.68 -3.01
C LEU A 6 7.34 -24.51 -3.40
N ILE A 7 7.17 -25.82 -3.49
CA ILE A 7 8.24 -26.74 -3.84
C ILE A 7 7.89 -27.57 -5.07
N SER A 8 8.91 -28.09 -5.73
CA SER A 8 8.76 -29.10 -6.77
C SER A 8 9.70 -30.26 -6.50
N ALA A 9 9.25 -31.47 -6.82
CA ALA A 9 10.01 -32.70 -6.72
C ALA A 9 9.85 -33.51 -8.03
N PRO A 10 10.88 -34.26 -8.46
CA PRO A 10 10.80 -35.04 -9.69
C PRO A 10 9.76 -36.17 -9.57
N GLY A 11 9.07 -36.44 -10.67
CA GLY A 11 8.13 -37.54 -10.76
C GLY A 11 8.85 -38.86 -11.04
N GLU A 12 9.48 -39.50 -10.05
CA GLU A 12 10.32 -40.70 -10.26
C GLU A 12 9.67 -41.76 -11.16
N LYS A 13 8.43 -42.16 -10.84
CA LYS A 13 7.62 -43.09 -11.64
C LYS A 13 6.32 -42.43 -12.11
N THR A 14 5.64 -41.73 -11.22
CA THR A 14 4.45 -40.90 -11.52
C THR A 14 4.41 -39.72 -10.55
N CYS A 15 3.87 -38.58 -10.98
CA CYS A 15 3.68 -37.42 -10.10
C CYS A 15 2.80 -37.75 -8.88
N GLN A 16 1.85 -38.68 -9.02
CA GLN A 16 0.99 -39.14 -7.93
C GLN A 16 1.77 -39.89 -6.85
N GLN A 17 2.71 -40.76 -7.22
CA GLN A 17 3.56 -41.44 -6.24
C GLN A 17 4.46 -40.46 -5.50
N THR A 18 5.06 -39.48 -6.19
CA THR A 18 5.83 -38.40 -5.55
C THR A 18 4.98 -37.63 -4.54
N TRP A 19 3.73 -37.31 -4.90
CA TRP A 19 2.76 -36.68 -4.00
C TRP A 19 2.48 -37.54 -2.77
N ASP A 20 2.18 -38.82 -2.95
CA ASP A 20 1.83 -39.71 -1.83
C ASP A 20 3.00 -39.95 -0.88
N THR A 21 4.23 -40.09 -1.41
CA THR A 21 5.47 -40.18 -0.63
C THR A 21 5.68 -38.90 0.18
N MET A 22 5.51 -37.73 -0.44
CA MET A 22 5.63 -36.45 0.26
C MET A 22 4.58 -36.33 1.38
N MET A 23 3.33 -36.66 1.10
CA MET A 23 2.23 -36.61 2.06
C MET A 23 2.45 -37.56 3.24
N ALA A 24 2.99 -38.76 2.99
CA ALA A 24 3.34 -39.71 4.04
C ALA A 24 4.40 -39.13 4.97
N ALA A 25 5.49 -38.60 4.42
CA ALA A 25 6.63 -38.12 5.19
C ALA A 25 6.37 -36.80 5.96
N THR A 26 5.58 -35.89 5.39
CA THR A 26 5.39 -34.54 5.95
C THR A 26 4.10 -34.41 6.76
N THR A 27 2.96 -34.79 6.21
CA THR A 27 1.64 -34.60 6.84
C THR A 27 1.21 -35.82 7.65
N ARG A 28 1.10 -37.02 7.04
CA ARG A 28 0.46 -38.18 7.67
C ARG A 28 1.24 -38.73 8.86
N ASN A 29 2.56 -38.84 8.75
CA ASN A 29 3.38 -39.48 9.79
C ASN A 29 3.89 -38.49 10.85
N ASN A 30 4.03 -37.21 10.50
CA ASN A 30 4.74 -36.24 11.33
C ASN A 30 3.98 -34.93 11.58
N ASN A 31 2.84 -34.70 10.90
CA ASN A 31 2.02 -33.49 10.99
C ASN A 31 2.82 -32.18 10.93
N LEU A 32 3.81 -32.12 10.03
CA LEU A 32 4.77 -31.01 9.93
C LEU A 32 4.21 -29.84 9.11
N SER A 33 3.35 -30.12 8.13
CA SER A 33 2.77 -29.16 7.22
C SER A 33 1.42 -29.61 6.68
N THR A 34 0.59 -28.63 6.28
CA THR A 34 -0.60 -28.83 5.44
C THR A 34 -0.20 -28.66 3.98
N ASN A 35 -0.46 -29.65 3.14
CA ASN A 35 0.03 -29.65 1.76
C ASN A 35 -1.13 -29.59 0.77
N HIS A 36 -0.94 -28.86 -0.32
CA HIS A 36 -1.86 -28.77 -1.45
C HIS A 36 -1.11 -29.04 -2.75
N LYS A 37 -1.77 -29.70 -3.71
CA LYS A 37 -1.24 -29.81 -5.07
C LYS A 37 -1.26 -28.44 -5.72
N PHE A 38 -0.18 -28.08 -6.40
CA PHE A 38 -0.09 -26.84 -7.15
C PHE A 38 -0.06 -27.17 -8.65
N ASN A 39 -1.21 -27.00 -9.31
CA ASN A 39 -1.40 -27.47 -10.68
C ASN A 39 -0.79 -26.51 -11.68
N ILE A 40 0.36 -26.88 -12.24
CA ILE A 40 1.02 -26.16 -13.34
C ILE A 40 0.74 -26.94 -14.63
N PRO A 41 0.17 -26.31 -15.68
CA PRO A 41 -0.10 -26.99 -16.94
C PRO A 41 1.20 -27.23 -17.73
N ASP A 42 1.10 -28.04 -18.78
CA ASP A 42 2.19 -28.22 -19.73
C ASP A 42 2.39 -26.93 -20.53
N LEU A 43 3.45 -26.20 -20.19
CA LEU A 43 3.85 -24.98 -20.88
C LEU A 43 4.89 -25.30 -21.95
N LYS A 44 4.94 -24.48 -23.01
CA LYS A 44 5.87 -24.67 -24.13
C LYS A 44 7.32 -24.46 -23.68
N VAL A 45 8.07 -25.57 -23.61
CA VAL A 45 9.51 -25.55 -23.30
C VAL A 45 10.30 -25.01 -24.50
N GLY A 46 11.23 -24.09 -24.22
CA GLY A 46 12.18 -23.55 -25.20
C GLY A 46 13.49 -24.35 -25.26
N THR A 47 14.55 -23.75 -25.78
CA THR A 47 15.91 -24.31 -25.67
C THR A 47 16.46 -24.12 -24.26
N LEU A 48 17.43 -24.94 -23.86
CA LEU A 48 18.06 -24.83 -22.53
C LEU A 48 18.65 -23.44 -22.29
N ASP A 49 19.32 -22.87 -23.29
CA ASP A 49 19.89 -21.51 -23.25
C ASP A 49 18.84 -20.43 -22.95
N VAL A 50 17.67 -20.52 -23.60
CA VAL A 50 16.55 -19.60 -23.34
C VAL A 50 16.00 -19.79 -21.93
N LEU A 51 15.94 -21.01 -21.41
CA LEU A 51 15.45 -21.28 -20.05
C LEU A 51 16.40 -20.72 -18.98
N VAL A 52 17.72 -20.83 -19.19
CA VAL A 52 18.71 -20.26 -18.27
C VAL A 52 18.56 -18.74 -18.19
N GLY A 53 18.52 -18.06 -19.34
CA GLY A 53 18.29 -16.60 -19.38
C GLY A 53 16.95 -16.19 -18.77
N LEU A 54 15.89 -16.97 -19.04
CA LEU A 54 14.56 -16.72 -18.50
C LEU A 54 14.49 -16.92 -16.98
N SER A 55 15.29 -17.81 -16.39
CA SER A 55 15.31 -18.01 -14.93
C SER A 55 15.70 -16.72 -14.19
N ASP A 56 16.74 -16.04 -14.66
CA ASP A 56 17.21 -14.77 -14.10
C ASP A 56 16.20 -13.64 -14.33
N GLU A 57 15.59 -13.57 -15.52
CA GLU A 57 14.56 -12.59 -15.83
C GLU A 57 13.32 -12.77 -14.95
N LEU A 58 12.86 -14.01 -14.77
CA LEU A 58 11.73 -14.33 -13.91
C LEU A 58 12.02 -14.05 -12.44
N ALA A 59 13.26 -14.20 -11.99
CA ALA A 59 13.66 -13.84 -10.62
C ALA A 59 13.53 -12.33 -10.37
N LYS A 60 13.99 -11.50 -11.32
CA LYS A 60 13.83 -10.04 -11.25
C LYS A 60 12.37 -9.64 -11.33
N LEU A 61 11.61 -10.26 -12.24
CA LEU A 61 10.20 -10.00 -12.42
C LEU A 61 9.40 -10.37 -11.17
N ASP A 62 9.67 -11.51 -10.53
CA ASP A 62 9.02 -11.92 -9.28
C ASP A 62 9.20 -10.89 -8.16
N SER A 63 10.44 -10.45 -7.92
CA SER A 63 10.73 -9.40 -6.94
C SER A 63 10.03 -8.07 -7.26
N PHE A 64 9.98 -7.70 -8.54
CA PHE A 64 9.26 -6.50 -8.98
C PHE A 64 7.74 -6.63 -8.74
N VAL A 65 7.13 -7.73 -9.16
CA VAL A 65 5.68 -7.95 -8.99
C VAL A 65 5.31 -8.00 -7.51
N GLU A 66 6.11 -8.69 -6.68
CA GLU A 66 5.92 -8.69 -5.23
C GLU A 66 5.94 -7.27 -4.65
N GLY A 67 6.92 -6.45 -5.08
CA GLY A 67 7.02 -5.05 -4.67
C GLY A 67 5.78 -4.24 -5.04
N VAL A 68 5.24 -4.43 -6.24
CA VAL A 68 4.01 -3.74 -6.69
C VAL A 68 2.80 -4.21 -5.89
N VAL A 69 2.63 -5.52 -5.65
CA VAL A 69 1.55 -6.06 -4.82
C VAL A 69 1.57 -5.46 -3.42
N LYS A 70 2.74 -5.45 -2.76
CA LYS A 70 2.93 -4.84 -1.44
C LYS A 70 2.62 -3.34 -1.44
N LYS A 71 3.04 -2.62 -2.48
CA LYS A 71 2.78 -1.19 -2.63
C LYS A 71 1.30 -0.87 -2.80
N VAL A 72 0.56 -1.65 -3.60
CA VAL A 72 -0.89 -1.51 -3.76
C VAL A 72 -1.60 -1.82 -2.44
N ALA A 73 -1.20 -2.90 -1.75
CA ALA A 73 -1.76 -3.27 -0.45
C ALA A 73 -1.53 -2.19 0.62
N GLN A 74 -0.31 -1.67 0.71
CA GLN A 74 0.04 -0.60 1.64
C GLN A 74 -0.76 0.67 1.34
N TYR A 75 -0.87 1.05 0.07
CA TYR A 75 -1.63 2.24 -0.30
C TYR A 75 -3.13 2.08 -0.04
N MET A 76 -3.68 0.86 -0.17
CA MET A 76 -5.05 0.56 0.29
C MET A 76 -5.20 0.81 1.80
N ALA A 77 -4.22 0.41 2.60
CA ALA A 77 -4.22 0.65 4.05
C ALA A 77 -4.14 2.16 4.39
N ASP A 78 -3.35 2.93 3.63
CA ASP A 78 -3.23 4.38 3.81
C ASP A 78 -4.52 5.13 3.37
N VAL A 79 -5.20 4.66 2.33
CA VAL A 79 -6.48 5.24 1.91
C VAL A 79 -7.59 4.92 2.92
N LEU A 80 -7.54 3.76 3.57
CA LEU A 80 -8.48 3.31 4.59
C LEU A 80 -8.00 3.56 6.03
N GLU A 81 -7.24 4.64 6.26
CA GLU A 81 -6.71 5.02 7.59
C GLU A 81 -7.78 4.96 8.71
N ASP A 82 -9.00 5.44 8.44
CA ASP A 82 -10.12 5.46 9.39
C ASP A 82 -10.83 4.10 9.56
N SER A 83 -10.42 3.07 8.82
CA SER A 83 -11.07 1.75 8.79
C SER A 83 -10.08 0.63 8.46
N ARG A 84 -8.94 0.61 9.17
CA ARG A 84 -7.86 -0.38 8.96
C ARG A 84 -8.32 -1.83 9.05
N ASP A 85 -9.31 -2.11 9.91
CA ASP A 85 -9.89 -3.46 10.07
C ASP A 85 -10.50 -3.98 8.77
N LYS A 86 -11.01 -3.09 7.91
CA LYS A 86 -11.61 -3.44 6.62
C LYS A 86 -10.58 -3.67 5.53
N VAL A 87 -9.30 -3.37 5.74
CA VAL A 87 -8.28 -3.51 4.69
C VAL A 87 -8.20 -4.97 4.23
N GLN A 88 -8.19 -5.92 5.15
CA GLN A 88 -8.14 -7.36 4.83
C GLN A 88 -9.35 -7.82 4.00
N GLU A 89 -10.54 -7.26 4.23
CA GLU A 89 -11.75 -7.55 3.46
C GLU A 89 -11.66 -7.05 2.00
N ASN A 90 -10.77 -6.09 1.74
CA ASN A 90 -10.57 -5.48 0.43
C ASN A 90 -9.40 -6.11 -0.34
N LEU A 91 -8.50 -6.81 0.34
CA LEU A 91 -7.35 -7.49 -0.25
C LEU A 91 -7.71 -8.94 -0.65
N LEU A 92 -8.56 -9.06 -1.66
CA LEU A 92 -9.01 -10.33 -2.21
C LEU A 92 -8.40 -10.60 -3.58
N ALA A 93 -8.19 -11.87 -3.91
CA ALA A 93 -7.78 -12.33 -5.23
C ALA A 93 -8.96 -13.06 -5.88
N ASN A 94 -9.47 -12.52 -6.99
CA ASN A 94 -10.66 -13.03 -7.70
C ASN A 94 -11.89 -13.22 -6.78
N GLY A 95 -12.07 -12.32 -5.80
CA GLY A 95 -13.18 -12.36 -4.86
C GLY A 95 -13.04 -13.37 -3.71
N VAL A 96 -11.94 -14.12 -3.63
CA VAL A 96 -11.62 -15.00 -2.50
C VAL A 96 -10.40 -14.48 -1.73
N ASP A 97 -10.25 -14.92 -0.48
CA ASP A 97 -9.06 -14.57 0.31
C ASP A 97 -7.77 -15.18 -0.29
N LEU A 98 -6.63 -14.57 0.01
CA LEU A 98 -5.34 -14.92 -0.58
C LEU A 98 -4.92 -16.36 -0.31
N VAL A 99 -5.23 -16.87 0.89
CA VAL A 99 -4.89 -18.24 1.30
C VAL A 99 -5.73 -19.23 0.50
N THR A 100 -7.03 -19.01 0.41
CA THR A 100 -7.93 -19.84 -0.40
C THR A 100 -7.54 -19.81 -1.88
N TYR A 101 -7.15 -18.65 -2.41
CA TYR A 101 -6.68 -18.53 -3.80
C TYR A 101 -5.46 -19.40 -4.07
N ILE A 102 -4.40 -19.31 -3.26
CA ILE A 102 -3.15 -20.05 -3.50
C ILE A 102 -3.35 -21.55 -3.28
N THR A 103 -4.11 -21.95 -2.26
CA THR A 103 -4.36 -23.38 -1.96
C THR A 103 -5.24 -24.07 -3.00
N ARG A 104 -6.00 -23.30 -3.78
CA ARG A 104 -6.83 -23.79 -4.90
C ARG A 104 -6.39 -23.22 -6.25
N PHE A 105 -5.11 -22.88 -6.37
CA PHE A 105 -4.57 -22.26 -7.57
C PHE A 105 -4.87 -23.10 -8.82
N GLN A 106 -5.35 -22.41 -9.85
CA GLN A 106 -5.47 -22.92 -11.20
C GLN A 106 -4.88 -21.89 -12.16
N TRP A 107 -4.22 -22.40 -13.19
CA TRP A 107 -3.64 -21.56 -14.22
C TRP A 107 -4.72 -20.84 -15.03
N ASP A 108 -4.62 -19.52 -15.13
CA ASP A 108 -5.52 -18.68 -15.92
C ASP A 108 -5.15 -18.75 -17.40
N MET A 109 -5.73 -19.72 -18.10
CA MET A 109 -5.49 -19.94 -19.54
C MET A 109 -6.02 -18.81 -20.42
N ALA A 110 -6.97 -18.01 -19.92
CA ALA A 110 -7.54 -16.90 -20.68
C ALA A 110 -6.58 -15.70 -20.70
N LYS A 111 -5.93 -15.41 -19.57
CA LYS A 111 -4.93 -14.34 -19.47
C LYS A 111 -3.54 -14.77 -19.93
N TYR A 112 -3.16 -16.01 -19.66
CA TYR A 112 -1.82 -16.55 -19.92
C TYR A 112 -1.92 -17.84 -20.75
N PRO A 113 -2.07 -17.75 -22.09
CA PRO A 113 -2.33 -18.93 -22.91
C PRO A 113 -1.13 -19.88 -22.96
N ILE A 114 -1.36 -21.15 -22.61
CA ILE A 114 -0.32 -22.19 -22.54
C ILE A 114 0.39 -22.48 -23.87
N LYS A 115 -0.22 -22.08 -25.00
CA LYS A 115 0.33 -22.23 -26.35
C LYS A 115 1.42 -21.20 -26.68
N GLN A 116 1.49 -20.09 -25.93
CA GLN A 116 2.52 -19.07 -26.12
C GLN A 116 3.85 -19.51 -25.50
N SER A 117 4.95 -18.87 -25.93
CA SER A 117 6.25 -19.10 -25.29
C SER A 117 6.25 -18.55 -23.87
N LEU A 118 7.08 -19.14 -22.99
CA LEU A 118 7.24 -18.67 -21.61
C LEU A 118 7.65 -17.19 -21.56
N LYS A 119 8.52 -16.76 -22.49
CA LYS A 119 8.95 -15.37 -22.63
C LYS A 119 7.79 -14.42 -22.95
N ASN A 120 6.89 -14.80 -23.86
CA ASN A 120 5.73 -13.96 -24.17
C ASN A 120 4.79 -13.84 -22.96
N ILE A 121 4.60 -14.94 -22.22
CA ILE A 121 3.78 -14.92 -21.00
C ILE A 121 4.41 -14.01 -19.94
N SER A 122 5.72 -14.09 -19.72
CA SER A 122 6.41 -13.19 -18.77
C SER A 122 6.36 -11.73 -19.20
N GLU A 123 6.44 -11.43 -20.49
CA GLU A 123 6.28 -10.07 -21.03
C GLU A 123 4.85 -9.53 -20.83
N ILE A 124 3.82 -10.36 -21.04
CA ILE A 124 2.41 -9.98 -20.77
C ILE A 124 2.25 -9.60 -19.31
N ILE A 125 2.75 -10.42 -18.38
CA ILE A 125 2.69 -10.14 -16.94
C ILE A 125 3.47 -8.86 -16.61
N SER A 126 4.68 -8.73 -17.12
CA SER A 126 5.53 -7.54 -16.89
C SER A 126 4.85 -6.25 -17.33
N LYS A 127 4.23 -6.24 -18.52
CA LYS A 127 3.49 -5.09 -19.05
C LYS A 127 2.27 -4.78 -18.19
N GLN A 128 1.48 -5.79 -17.83
CA GLN A 128 0.30 -5.65 -16.98
C GLN A 128 0.67 -5.01 -15.62
N VAL A 129 1.66 -5.56 -14.94
CA VAL A 129 2.06 -5.09 -13.61
C VAL A 129 2.74 -3.72 -13.66
N SER A 130 3.52 -3.44 -14.71
CA SER A 130 4.10 -2.11 -14.93
C SER A 130 3.03 -1.04 -15.15
N GLN A 131 1.96 -1.37 -15.87
CA GLN A 131 0.83 -0.46 -16.02
C GLN A 131 0.15 -0.20 -14.67
N ILE A 132 -0.06 -1.24 -13.85
CA ILE A 132 -0.61 -1.10 -12.51
C ILE A 132 0.25 -0.18 -11.62
N ASP A 133 1.58 -0.33 -11.62
CA ASP A 133 2.46 0.53 -10.81
C ASP A 133 2.44 2.00 -11.27
N ASN A 134 2.43 2.23 -12.59
CA ASN A 134 2.38 3.59 -13.14
C ASN A 134 1.03 4.28 -12.86
N ASP A 135 -0.08 3.57 -13.04
CA ASP A 135 -1.42 4.09 -12.75
C ASP A 135 -1.59 4.34 -11.25
N LEU A 136 -1.04 3.47 -10.40
CA LEU A 136 -1.03 3.66 -8.95
C LEU A 136 -0.31 4.96 -8.59
N LYS A 137 0.90 5.19 -9.12
CA LYS A 137 1.67 6.42 -8.86
C LYS A 137 0.90 7.68 -9.25
N SER A 138 0.29 7.67 -10.44
CA SER A 138 -0.50 8.81 -10.93
C SER A 138 -1.73 9.09 -10.06
N ARG A 139 -2.53 8.06 -9.78
CA ARG A 139 -3.75 8.18 -8.95
C ARG A 139 -3.42 8.54 -7.51
N ALA A 140 -2.37 7.97 -6.96
CA ALA A 140 -1.93 8.25 -5.60
C ALA A 140 -1.46 9.69 -5.45
N SER A 141 -0.68 10.20 -6.41
CA SER A 141 -0.26 11.60 -6.44
C SER A 141 -1.47 12.55 -6.48
N ALA A 142 -2.42 12.30 -7.39
CA ALA A 142 -3.63 13.11 -7.50
C ALA A 142 -4.47 13.14 -6.22
N TYR A 143 -4.70 11.98 -5.61
CA TYR A 143 -5.48 11.89 -4.36
C TYR A 143 -4.74 12.49 -3.16
N ASN A 144 -3.44 12.27 -3.05
CA ASN A 144 -2.62 12.81 -1.96
C ASN A 144 -2.46 14.33 -2.05
N ASN A 145 -2.34 14.89 -3.26
CA ASN A 145 -2.35 16.34 -3.46
C ASN A 145 -3.66 16.96 -2.99
N LEU A 146 -4.79 16.32 -3.29
CA LEU A 146 -6.10 16.77 -2.85
C LEU A 146 -6.25 16.66 -1.32
N LYS A 147 -5.82 15.54 -0.72
CA LYS A 147 -5.77 15.36 0.75
C LYS A 147 -4.89 16.42 1.41
N GLY A 148 -3.71 16.70 0.85
CA GLY A 148 -2.76 17.68 1.37
C GLY A 148 -3.28 19.12 1.28
N ASN A 149 -3.88 19.50 0.15
CA ASN A 149 -4.51 20.82 -0.02
C ASN A 149 -5.65 21.03 0.98
N LEU A 150 -6.50 20.03 1.15
CA LEU A 150 -7.58 20.09 2.14
C LEU A 150 -7.03 20.21 3.56
N GLN A 151 -6.05 19.39 3.94
CA GLN A 151 -5.43 19.44 5.26
C GLN A 151 -4.75 20.79 5.53
N ASN A 152 -4.13 21.41 4.52
CA ASN A 152 -3.52 22.73 4.65
C ASN A 152 -4.56 23.81 4.92
N LEU A 153 -5.71 23.77 4.24
CA LEU A 153 -6.81 24.70 4.51
C LEU A 153 -7.45 24.43 5.89
N GLU A 154 -7.63 23.17 6.26
CA GLU A 154 -8.17 22.79 7.58
C GLU A 154 -7.27 23.30 8.70
N ARG A 155 -5.94 23.20 8.53
CA ARG A 155 -4.97 23.77 9.48
C ARG A 155 -4.99 25.29 9.54
N LYS A 156 -5.27 26.00 8.44
CA LYS A 156 -5.44 27.47 8.49
C LYS A 156 -6.68 27.87 9.30
N ASN A 157 -7.71 27.03 9.29
CA ASN A 157 -8.96 27.29 10.02
C ASN A 157 -8.96 26.71 11.44
N ALA A 158 -8.00 25.84 11.77
CA ALA A 158 -7.83 25.25 13.09
C ALA A 158 -6.72 25.95 13.88
N GLY A 159 -6.91 26.15 15.18
CA GLY A 159 -5.90 26.72 16.08
C GLY A 159 -6.47 27.78 17.02
N SER A 160 -5.61 28.39 17.83
CA SER A 160 -5.97 29.52 18.71
C SER A 160 -6.38 30.75 17.91
N LEU A 161 -7.17 31.65 18.49
CA LEU A 161 -7.57 32.95 17.90
C LEU A 161 -6.38 33.80 17.39
N LEU A 162 -5.19 33.58 17.95
CA LEU A 162 -3.95 34.24 17.54
C LEU A 162 -3.46 33.86 16.14
N THR A 163 -3.81 32.66 15.64
CA THR A 163 -3.20 32.08 14.43
C THR A 163 -4.22 31.58 13.42
N ARG A 164 -5.40 31.12 13.87
CA ARG A 164 -6.46 30.65 12.97
C ARG A 164 -7.00 31.77 12.08
N SER A 165 -7.56 31.37 10.95
CA SER A 165 -8.42 32.24 10.16
C SER A 165 -9.58 32.75 11.01
N LEU A 166 -9.91 34.03 10.85
CA LEU A 166 -11.02 34.69 11.53
C LEU A 166 -12.25 34.78 10.62
N ALA A 167 -12.13 34.36 9.35
CA ALA A 167 -13.17 34.43 8.35
C ALA A 167 -14.45 33.64 8.71
N ASP A 168 -14.33 32.60 9.53
CA ASP A 168 -15.47 31.82 10.00
C ASP A 168 -16.06 32.33 11.33
N ILE A 169 -15.41 33.31 11.96
CA ILE A 169 -15.80 33.90 13.25
C ILE A 169 -16.51 35.23 13.05
N VAL A 170 -15.90 36.11 12.25
CA VAL A 170 -16.33 37.52 12.14
C VAL A 170 -17.40 37.68 11.07
N LYS A 171 -18.31 38.63 11.30
CA LYS A 171 -19.42 38.95 10.39
C LYS A 171 -19.29 40.36 9.85
N LYS A 172 -20.10 40.67 8.83
CA LYS A 172 -20.13 41.99 8.20
C LYS A 172 -20.48 43.09 9.21
N GLU A 173 -21.37 42.80 10.14
CA GLU A 173 -21.85 43.76 11.14
C GLU A 173 -20.76 44.17 12.14
N ASP A 174 -19.71 43.37 12.27
CA ASP A 174 -18.62 43.61 13.21
C ASP A 174 -17.65 44.69 12.70
N PHE A 175 -17.73 45.08 11.41
CA PHE A 175 -16.80 46.04 10.80
C PHE A 175 -17.50 47.30 10.30
N VAL A 176 -16.85 48.44 10.54
CA VAL A 176 -17.14 49.69 9.83
C VAL A 176 -16.51 49.64 8.44
N LEU A 177 -17.34 49.40 7.43
CA LEU A 177 -16.96 49.37 6.01
C LEU A 177 -17.05 50.77 5.38
N ASP A 178 -16.29 51.00 4.31
CA ASP A 178 -16.35 52.20 3.46
C ASP A 178 -16.21 53.56 4.16
N SER A 179 -15.57 53.60 5.34
CA SER A 179 -15.26 54.85 6.05
C SER A 179 -13.88 55.39 5.69
N GLU A 180 -13.82 56.67 5.32
CA GLU A 180 -12.57 57.42 5.10
C GLU A 180 -11.76 57.61 6.40
N TYR A 181 -12.44 57.66 7.55
CA TYR A 181 -11.82 58.07 8.81
C TYR A 181 -11.73 56.96 9.84
N LEU A 182 -12.67 55.99 9.82
CA LEU A 182 -12.76 54.92 10.79
C LEU A 182 -12.31 53.59 10.19
N ILE A 183 -11.77 52.73 11.05
CA ILE A 183 -11.44 51.34 10.76
C ILE A 183 -11.73 50.49 12.00
N THR A 184 -12.10 49.24 11.78
CA THR A 184 -12.23 48.26 12.87
C THR A 184 -11.00 47.36 12.90
N GLN A 185 -10.34 47.27 14.04
CA GLN A 185 -9.22 46.38 14.28
C GLN A 185 -9.64 45.24 15.21
N LEU A 186 -9.12 44.05 14.94
CA LEU A 186 -9.36 42.87 15.77
C LEU A 186 -8.24 42.71 16.79
N VAL A 187 -8.60 42.48 18.04
CA VAL A 187 -7.65 42.33 19.15
C VAL A 187 -7.93 41.03 19.89
N VAL A 188 -6.89 40.23 20.10
CA VAL A 188 -6.93 39.02 20.90
C VAL A 188 -6.35 39.29 22.28
N LEU A 189 -7.10 38.92 23.31
CA LEU A 189 -6.76 39.09 24.72
C LEU A 189 -6.85 37.76 25.46
N PHE A 190 -5.87 37.45 26.31
CA PHE A 190 -5.93 36.29 27.20
C PHE A 190 -6.82 36.57 28.41
N LEU A 191 -7.67 35.62 28.80
CA LEU A 191 -8.49 35.72 30.01
C LEU A 191 -7.63 35.51 31.28
N PRO A 192 -7.88 36.23 32.40
CA PRO A 192 -9.00 37.16 32.66
C PRO A 192 -8.72 38.63 32.32
N ALA A 193 -7.63 38.95 31.61
CA ALA A 193 -7.24 40.35 31.33
C ALA A 193 -8.24 41.14 30.47
N ALA A 194 -9.21 40.45 29.85
CA ALA A 194 -10.31 41.05 29.10
C ALA A 194 -11.25 41.95 29.93
N GLU A 195 -11.36 41.73 31.24
CA GLU A 195 -12.25 42.53 32.11
C GLU A 195 -11.79 43.99 32.27
N HIS A 196 -10.52 44.30 31.97
CA HIS A 196 -9.92 45.62 32.18
C HIS A 196 -9.79 46.44 30.90
N LEU A 197 -10.55 46.15 29.83
CA LEU A 197 -10.45 46.91 28.57
C LEU A 197 -10.81 48.40 28.79
N PRO A 198 -9.88 49.35 28.60
CA PRO A 198 -10.15 50.78 28.80
C PRO A 198 -10.84 51.45 27.60
N PHE A 199 -11.25 50.69 26.59
CA PHE A 199 -11.74 51.23 25.32
C PHE A 199 -13.27 51.13 25.24
N LEU A 200 -13.95 52.27 25.40
CA LEU A 200 -15.42 52.41 25.33
C LEU A 200 -16.08 51.92 24.02
N SER A 201 -15.29 51.59 22.98
CA SER A 201 -15.74 51.18 21.65
C SER A 201 -15.37 49.74 21.30
N SER A 202 -15.26 48.85 22.30
CA SER A 202 -14.88 47.46 22.10
C SER A 202 -16.08 46.51 22.23
N SER A 203 -16.23 45.57 21.31
CA SER A 203 -17.24 44.51 21.35
C SER A 203 -16.57 43.13 21.33
N LEU A 204 -17.07 42.21 22.16
CA LEU A 204 -16.63 40.81 22.14
C LEU A 204 -17.28 40.10 20.94
N LEU A 205 -16.47 39.54 20.05
CA LEU A 205 -16.93 38.82 18.85
C LEU A 205 -16.97 37.31 19.08
N PHE A 206 -15.96 36.77 19.76
CA PHE A 206 -15.83 35.35 20.03
C PHE A 206 -14.91 35.08 21.22
N GLU A 207 -15.16 34.02 21.96
CA GLU A 207 -14.37 33.61 23.12
C GLU A 207 -14.00 32.12 22.98
N ASP A 208 -12.71 31.82 23.13
CA ASP A 208 -12.21 30.46 23.31
C ASP A 208 -11.84 30.21 24.78
N ASN A 209 -11.30 29.03 25.11
CA ASN A 209 -11.02 28.67 26.51
C ASN A 209 -9.97 29.56 27.19
N ASP A 210 -9.09 30.21 26.42
CA ASP A 210 -7.92 30.93 26.94
C ASP A 210 -7.93 32.42 26.55
N SER A 211 -8.68 32.80 25.52
CA SER A 211 -8.63 34.10 24.86
C SER A 211 -9.99 34.58 24.33
N GLY A 212 -10.20 35.90 24.34
CA GLY A 212 -11.31 36.57 23.67
C GLY A 212 -10.84 37.38 22.46
N LEU A 213 -11.64 37.35 21.39
CA LEU A 213 -11.50 38.19 20.19
C LEU A 213 -12.44 39.38 20.29
N PHE A 214 -11.89 40.58 20.23
CA PHE A 214 -12.62 41.83 20.34
C PHE A 214 -12.50 42.66 19.05
N GLY A 215 -13.59 43.29 18.63
CA GLY A 215 -13.60 44.32 17.60
C GLY A 215 -13.46 45.71 18.24
N VAL A 216 -12.50 46.51 17.78
CA VAL A 216 -12.28 47.88 18.27
C VAL A 216 -12.33 48.84 17.09
N THR A 217 -13.27 49.77 17.11
CA THR A 217 -13.36 50.84 16.10
C THR A 217 -12.51 52.05 16.52
N LEU A 218 -11.60 52.49 15.65
CA LEU A 218 -10.75 53.66 15.88
C LEU A 218 -10.48 54.45 14.60
N PHE A 219 -9.92 55.65 14.74
CA PHE A 219 -9.51 56.47 13.60
C PHE A 219 -8.31 55.88 12.87
N ARG A 220 -8.32 55.90 11.53
CA ARG A 220 -7.22 55.36 10.70
C ARG A 220 -5.85 55.96 11.06
N LYS A 221 -5.80 57.25 11.42
CA LYS A 221 -4.55 57.92 11.82
C LYS A 221 -3.98 57.42 13.15
N ALA A 222 -4.77 56.76 13.98
CA ALA A 222 -4.38 56.29 15.30
C ALA A 222 -4.03 54.78 15.34
N ILE A 223 -3.97 54.10 14.19
CA ILE A 223 -3.70 52.64 14.12
C ILE A 223 -2.35 52.30 14.73
N ASP A 224 -1.30 53.04 14.39
CA ASP A 224 0.07 52.72 14.83
C ASP A 224 0.24 52.97 16.34
N ASP A 225 -0.30 54.08 16.85
CA ASP A 225 -0.35 54.39 18.28
C ASP A 225 -1.15 53.33 19.06
N PHE A 226 -2.27 52.86 18.49
CA PHE A 226 -3.08 51.79 19.07
C PHE A 226 -2.32 50.47 19.10
N LYS A 227 -1.66 50.08 18.00
CA LYS A 227 -0.81 48.88 17.94
C LYS A 227 0.37 48.96 18.92
N HIS A 228 0.90 50.15 19.20
CA HIS A 228 1.97 50.34 20.18
C HIS A 228 1.44 50.12 21.61
N LYS A 229 0.37 50.82 21.99
CA LYS A 229 -0.27 50.66 23.32
C LYS A 229 -0.81 49.25 23.56
N ALA A 230 -1.35 48.62 22.52
CA ALA A 230 -1.80 47.23 22.60
C ALA A 230 -0.63 46.30 22.96
N ARG A 231 0.54 46.48 22.31
CA ARG A 231 1.75 45.71 22.60
C ARG A 231 2.27 45.95 24.01
N GLU A 232 2.26 47.19 24.51
CA GLU A 232 2.65 47.50 25.90
C GLU A 232 1.79 46.76 26.93
N ASN A 233 0.49 46.61 26.63
CA ASN A 233 -0.46 45.89 27.48
C ASN A 233 -0.55 44.38 27.18
N LYS A 234 0.36 43.83 26.36
CA LYS A 234 0.39 42.41 25.95
C LYS A 234 -0.84 41.96 25.16
N PHE A 235 -1.54 42.88 24.50
CA PHE A 235 -2.64 42.58 23.59
C PHE A 235 -2.10 42.34 22.18
N THR A 236 -2.66 41.35 21.48
CA THR A 236 -2.25 41.04 20.10
C THR A 236 -3.27 41.59 19.12
N VAL A 237 -2.88 42.60 18.35
CA VAL A 237 -3.73 43.12 17.25
C VAL A 237 -3.56 42.20 16.04
N ARG A 238 -4.66 41.63 15.54
CA ARG A 238 -4.68 40.78 14.35
C ARG A 238 -4.85 41.67 13.12
N ASP A 239 -3.91 41.58 12.19
CA ASP A 239 -4.05 42.20 10.87
C ASP A 239 -5.08 41.40 10.07
N PHE A 240 -6.31 41.94 10.01
CA PHE A 240 -7.43 41.34 9.29
C PHE A 240 -8.20 42.43 8.57
N GLN A 241 -8.42 42.24 7.28
CA GLN A 241 -9.27 43.10 6.47
C GLN A 241 -10.48 42.30 6.05
N TYR A 242 -11.67 42.78 6.42
CA TYR A 242 -12.91 42.12 6.02
C TYR A 242 -13.10 42.23 4.51
N ASN A 243 -13.12 41.08 3.83
CA ASN A 243 -13.41 40.96 2.41
C ASN A 243 -14.38 39.79 2.20
N GLU A 244 -15.65 40.12 1.94
CA GLU A 244 -16.74 39.15 1.78
C GLU A 244 -16.49 38.20 0.59
N GLU A 245 -15.88 38.69 -0.48
CA GLU A 245 -15.59 37.89 -1.68
C GLU A 245 -14.50 36.84 -1.42
N GLU A 246 -13.40 37.23 -0.77
CA GLU A 246 -12.31 36.31 -0.40
C GLU A 246 -12.76 35.26 0.60
N MET A 247 -13.49 35.68 1.65
CA MET A 247 -14.01 34.77 2.68
C MET A 247 -14.97 33.74 2.10
N LYS A 248 -15.82 34.15 1.15
CA LYS A 248 -16.72 33.25 0.44
C LYS A 248 -15.95 32.31 -0.49
N ALA A 249 -14.95 32.82 -1.23
CA ALA A 249 -14.11 32.01 -2.11
C ALA A 249 -13.35 30.91 -1.35
N ASP A 250 -12.77 31.23 -0.19
CA ASP A 250 -12.07 30.26 0.67
C ASP A 250 -13.00 29.14 1.17
N LYS A 251 -14.23 29.51 1.58
CA LYS A 251 -15.24 28.55 2.05
C LYS A 251 -15.77 27.66 0.92
N GLU A 252 -15.97 28.24 -0.26
CA GLU A 252 -16.35 27.50 -1.47
C GLU A 252 -15.23 26.54 -1.89
N GLU A 253 -13.97 26.98 -1.85
CA GLU A 253 -12.81 26.13 -2.14
C GLU A 253 -12.69 24.96 -1.16
N MET A 254 -12.83 25.20 0.14
CA MET A 254 -12.84 24.15 1.16
C MET A 254 -13.94 23.11 0.88
N THR A 255 -15.15 23.59 0.59
CA THR A 255 -16.30 22.72 0.31
C THR A 255 -16.11 21.92 -0.97
N ARG A 256 -15.55 22.56 -2.01
CA ARG A 256 -15.18 21.93 -3.29
C ARG A 256 -14.17 20.82 -3.07
N LEU A 257 -13.05 21.10 -2.40
CA LEU A 257 -11.99 20.11 -2.12
C LEU A 257 -12.50 18.94 -1.27
N SER A 258 -13.33 19.20 -0.25
CA SER A 258 -13.94 18.14 0.56
C SER A 258 -14.87 17.23 -0.26
N THR A 259 -15.67 17.83 -1.15
CA THR A 259 -16.56 17.10 -2.06
C THR A 259 -15.78 16.27 -3.07
N ASP A 260 -14.74 16.85 -3.68
CA ASP A 260 -13.88 16.17 -4.63
C ASP A 260 -13.12 15.01 -3.98
N LYS A 261 -12.66 15.16 -2.73
CA LYS A 261 -12.06 14.07 -1.94
C LYS A 261 -13.01 12.88 -1.83
N LYS A 262 -14.25 13.14 -1.38
CA LYS A 262 -15.29 12.11 -1.22
C LYS A 262 -15.64 11.45 -2.55
N LYS A 263 -15.71 12.24 -3.63
CA LYS A 263 -16.02 11.75 -4.98
C LYS A 263 -14.91 10.86 -5.54
N GLN A 264 -13.64 11.18 -5.27
CA GLN A 264 -12.49 10.38 -5.73
C GLN A 264 -12.26 9.12 -4.89
N PHE A 265 -12.61 9.14 -3.60
CA PHE A 265 -12.36 8.04 -2.67
C PHE A 265 -12.98 6.71 -3.14
N GLY A 266 -14.27 6.69 -3.46
CA GLY A 266 -14.97 5.47 -3.86
C GLY A 266 -14.38 4.80 -5.12
N PRO A 267 -14.22 5.53 -6.24
CA PRO A 267 -13.53 5.03 -7.44
C PRO A 267 -12.09 4.59 -7.18
N LEU A 268 -11.34 5.30 -6.34
CA LEU A 268 -9.97 4.94 -5.99
C LEU A 268 -9.92 3.60 -5.26
N VAL A 269 -10.73 3.42 -4.22
CA VAL A 269 -10.80 2.15 -3.48
C VAL A 269 -11.21 1.00 -4.39
N ARG A 270 -12.21 1.19 -5.26
CA ARG A 270 -12.62 0.17 -6.23
C ARG A 270 -11.49 -0.19 -7.20
N TRP A 271 -10.76 0.82 -7.69
CA TRP A 271 -9.62 0.61 -8.57
C TRP A 271 -8.51 -0.16 -7.85
N LEU A 272 -8.19 0.19 -6.59
CA LEU A 272 -7.18 -0.51 -5.80
C LEU A 272 -7.55 -1.98 -5.57
N LYS A 273 -8.82 -2.30 -5.27
CA LYS A 273 -9.28 -3.70 -5.11
C LYS A 273 -9.03 -4.54 -6.36
N VAL A 274 -9.44 -4.01 -7.52
CA VAL A 274 -9.32 -4.72 -8.80
C VAL A 274 -7.85 -4.93 -9.13
N ASN A 275 -7.02 -3.89 -9.05
CA ASN A 275 -5.62 -3.96 -9.45
C ASN A 275 -4.76 -4.72 -8.44
N PHE A 276 -5.13 -4.72 -7.17
CA PHE A 276 -4.54 -5.61 -6.18
C PHE A 276 -4.78 -7.09 -6.56
N SER A 277 -6.03 -7.45 -6.85
CA SER A 277 -6.38 -8.81 -7.29
C SER A 277 -5.59 -9.20 -8.53
N GLU A 278 -5.55 -8.35 -9.55
CA GLU A 278 -4.80 -8.60 -10.78
C GLU A 278 -3.30 -8.76 -10.55
N ALA A 279 -2.69 -7.88 -9.75
CA ALA A 279 -1.26 -7.96 -9.43
C ALA A 279 -0.92 -9.22 -8.62
N PHE A 280 -1.77 -9.60 -7.66
CA PHE A 280 -1.57 -10.82 -6.86
C PHE A 280 -1.72 -12.08 -7.71
N ILE A 281 -2.74 -12.14 -8.58
CA ILE A 281 -2.92 -13.24 -9.54
C ILE A 281 -1.67 -13.36 -10.42
N ALA A 282 -1.18 -12.25 -10.97
CA ALA A 282 0.02 -12.22 -11.80
C ALA A 282 1.26 -12.70 -11.03
N TRP A 283 1.40 -12.33 -9.76
CA TRP A 283 2.49 -12.78 -8.89
C TRP A 283 2.52 -14.31 -8.73
N ILE A 284 1.38 -14.93 -8.45
CA ILE A 284 1.29 -16.39 -8.31
C ILE A 284 1.58 -17.09 -9.65
N HIS A 285 1.20 -16.50 -10.79
CA HIS A 285 1.57 -17.03 -12.10
C HIS A 285 3.07 -16.92 -12.39
N ILE A 286 3.74 -15.84 -11.98
CA ILE A 286 5.20 -15.75 -12.04
C ILE A 286 5.87 -16.81 -11.17
N LYS A 287 5.38 -17.02 -9.94
CA LYS A 287 5.87 -18.10 -9.06
C LYS A 287 5.70 -19.47 -9.72
N ALA A 288 4.57 -19.72 -10.38
CA ALA A 288 4.34 -20.94 -11.16
C ALA A 288 5.32 -21.09 -12.33
N LEU A 289 5.57 -20.02 -13.10
CA LEU A 289 6.57 -20.01 -14.18
C LEU A 289 7.97 -20.30 -13.66
N ARG A 290 8.37 -19.69 -12.54
CA ARG A 290 9.67 -19.94 -11.90
C ARG A 290 9.84 -21.39 -11.50
N VAL A 291 8.82 -21.98 -10.85
CA VAL A 291 8.83 -23.41 -10.50
C VAL A 291 8.95 -24.28 -11.74
N PHE A 292 8.20 -23.98 -12.79
CA PHE A 292 8.24 -24.73 -14.04
C PHE A 292 9.65 -24.68 -14.66
N VAL A 293 10.21 -23.49 -14.85
CA VAL A 293 11.54 -23.30 -15.46
C VAL A 293 12.63 -23.98 -14.64
N GLU A 294 12.69 -23.75 -13.33
CA GLU A 294 13.66 -24.43 -12.46
C GLU A 294 13.48 -25.96 -12.46
N SER A 295 12.25 -26.46 -12.46
CA SER A 295 12.00 -27.90 -12.49
C SER A 295 12.51 -28.53 -13.80
N VAL A 296 12.33 -27.85 -14.94
CA VAL A 296 12.88 -28.31 -16.22
C VAL A 296 14.41 -28.22 -16.23
N LEU A 297 15.00 -27.15 -15.68
CA LEU A 297 16.46 -26.98 -15.61
C LEU A 297 17.12 -28.04 -14.71
N ARG A 298 16.47 -28.43 -13.59
CA ARG A 298 17.02 -29.39 -12.63
C ARG A 298 16.71 -30.84 -12.98
N TYR A 299 15.49 -31.14 -13.43
CA TYR A 299 15.02 -32.52 -13.63
C TYR A 299 15.07 -32.96 -15.11
N GLY A 300 15.28 -32.02 -16.03
CA GLY A 300 15.40 -32.31 -17.45
C GLY A 300 14.07 -32.60 -18.15
N LEU A 301 14.17 -33.24 -19.31
CA LEU A 301 13.04 -33.65 -20.15
C LEU A 301 12.91 -35.19 -20.16
N PRO A 302 11.68 -35.74 -20.28
CA PRO A 302 10.40 -35.04 -20.39
C PRO A 302 10.01 -34.32 -19.10
N VAL A 303 9.18 -33.26 -19.21
CA VAL A 303 8.71 -32.48 -18.05
C VAL A 303 7.87 -33.38 -17.15
N ASN A 304 8.46 -33.85 -16.05
CA ASN A 304 7.83 -34.79 -15.13
C ASN A 304 8.18 -34.42 -13.69
N PHE A 305 7.39 -33.52 -13.11
CA PHE A 305 7.55 -33.07 -11.74
C PHE A 305 6.19 -32.87 -11.08
N GLN A 306 6.17 -32.89 -9.75
CA GLN A 306 5.00 -32.59 -8.94
C GLN A 306 5.26 -31.33 -8.12
N ALA A 307 4.64 -30.21 -8.51
CA ALA A 307 4.64 -28.99 -7.71
C ALA A 307 3.61 -29.08 -6.58
N MET A 308 3.98 -28.55 -5.41
CA MET A 308 3.21 -28.65 -4.18
C MET A 308 3.38 -27.38 -3.35
N LEU A 309 2.30 -26.97 -2.72
CA LEU A 309 2.28 -25.86 -1.78
C LEU A 309 2.21 -26.43 -0.36
N LEU A 310 3.24 -26.18 0.45
CA LEU A 310 3.33 -26.63 1.84
C LEU A 310 3.10 -25.42 2.75
N GLN A 311 2.21 -25.56 3.72
CA GLN A 311 2.04 -24.62 4.80
C GLN A 311 2.71 -25.20 6.05
N PRO A 312 3.96 -24.81 6.36
CA PRO A 312 4.68 -25.33 7.51
C PRO A 312 4.03 -24.90 8.83
N SER A 313 4.04 -25.77 9.83
CA SER A 313 3.68 -25.36 11.20
C SER A 313 4.84 -24.60 11.86
N LYS A 314 4.54 -23.49 12.56
CA LYS A 314 5.54 -22.57 13.18
C LYS A 314 6.67 -23.26 13.97
N LYS A 315 6.38 -24.36 14.67
CA LYS A 315 7.33 -25.05 15.54
C LYS A 315 8.12 -26.16 14.83
N THR A 316 7.70 -26.58 13.64
CA THR A 316 8.22 -27.76 12.95
C THR A 316 8.98 -27.44 11.67
N MET A 317 9.16 -26.16 11.32
CA MET A 317 9.86 -25.72 10.10
C MET A 317 11.24 -26.39 9.93
N LYS A 318 12.05 -26.46 11.00
CA LYS A 318 13.37 -27.10 10.94
C LYS A 318 13.28 -28.59 10.64
N LYS A 319 12.41 -29.32 11.35
CA LYS A 319 12.17 -30.76 11.12
C LYS A 319 11.60 -31.02 9.72
N LEU A 320 10.74 -30.13 9.22
CA LEU A 320 10.23 -30.21 7.86
C LEU A 320 11.35 -30.06 6.82
N ARG A 321 12.29 -29.13 7.04
CA ARG A 321 13.48 -28.99 6.17
C ARG A 321 14.34 -30.25 6.15
N GLU A 322 14.60 -30.83 7.32
CA GLU A 322 15.36 -32.08 7.45
C GLU A 322 14.69 -33.20 6.64
N VAL A 323 13.39 -33.44 6.85
CA VAL A 323 12.61 -34.45 6.10
C VAL A 323 12.62 -34.19 4.60
N LEU A 324 12.45 -32.93 4.16
CA LEU A 324 12.48 -32.57 2.74
C LEU A 324 13.86 -32.79 2.11
N ASN A 325 14.94 -32.52 2.86
CA ASN A 325 16.29 -32.75 2.38
C ASN A 325 16.57 -34.26 2.25
N ASP A 326 16.19 -35.06 3.23
CA ASP A 326 16.38 -36.52 3.21
C ASP A 326 15.67 -37.15 2.01
N LEU A 327 14.41 -36.77 1.75
CA LEU A 327 13.61 -37.28 0.64
C LEU A 327 14.20 -36.94 -0.74
N ASN A 328 14.77 -35.75 -0.90
CA ASN A 328 15.25 -35.25 -2.19
C ASN A 328 16.77 -35.39 -2.37
N SER A 329 17.51 -35.82 -1.33
CA SER A 329 18.96 -36.02 -1.37
C SER A 329 19.41 -36.98 -2.48
N ASN A 330 18.64 -38.04 -2.71
CA ASN A 330 18.89 -39.02 -3.77
C ASN A 330 18.66 -38.44 -5.18
N CYS A 331 17.82 -37.42 -5.34
CA CYS A 331 17.53 -36.80 -6.63
C CYS A 331 18.70 -35.93 -7.14
N CYS A 332 19.47 -35.29 -6.24
CA CYS A 332 20.67 -34.56 -6.64
C CYS A 332 21.77 -35.46 -7.21
N SER A 333 21.85 -36.74 -6.77
CA SER A 333 22.86 -37.66 -7.30
C SER A 333 22.69 -37.97 -8.79
N LEU A 334 21.47 -37.80 -9.35
CA LEU A 334 21.19 -37.96 -10.77
C LEU A 334 21.54 -36.71 -11.60
N ALA A 335 21.59 -35.52 -10.98
CA ALA A 335 21.97 -34.26 -11.65
C ALA A 335 23.50 -34.10 -11.75
N HIS A 336 24.28 -34.84 -10.96
CA HIS A 336 25.74 -34.71 -10.89
C HIS A 336 26.52 -35.50 -11.94
N THR A 337 25.87 -36.24 -12.84
CA THR A 337 26.61 -36.95 -13.89
C THR A 337 27.02 -36.09 -15.09
N ASN A 338 26.72 -34.78 -15.18
CA ASN A 338 27.26 -33.99 -16.30
C ASN A 338 27.45 -32.46 -16.18
N VAL A 339 27.29 -31.81 -15.03
CA VAL A 339 27.73 -30.40 -14.91
C VAL A 339 28.30 -30.14 -13.51
N THR A 340 29.59 -29.84 -13.46
CA THR A 340 30.24 -29.15 -12.34
C THR A 340 29.63 -27.76 -12.20
N CYS A 341 28.50 -27.67 -11.50
CA CYS A 341 27.88 -26.40 -11.11
C CYS A 341 28.37 -26.00 -9.71
N SER A 342 29.70 -25.88 -9.56
CA SER A 342 30.34 -25.32 -8.36
C SER A 342 30.59 -23.81 -8.47
N HIS A 343 30.16 -23.19 -9.57
CA HIS A 343 30.26 -21.75 -9.78
C HIS A 343 28.98 -21.28 -10.46
N ILE A 344 28.00 -20.79 -9.69
CA ILE A 344 27.03 -19.73 -10.03
C ILE A 344 25.99 -19.68 -8.88
N VAL A 345 25.81 -18.47 -8.33
CA VAL A 345 24.89 -18.05 -7.24
C VAL A 345 25.36 -18.28 -5.80
N VAL A 346 26.23 -17.37 -5.36
CA VAL A 346 26.39 -16.97 -3.95
C VAL A 346 25.21 -16.04 -3.60
N GLN A 347 24.29 -16.48 -2.73
CA GLN A 347 23.42 -15.71 -1.80
C GLN A 347 22.01 -16.29 -1.54
N GLN A 348 21.58 -17.37 -2.19
CA GLN A 348 20.31 -18.03 -1.88
C GLN A 348 20.50 -19.35 -1.11
N GLU A 349 19.60 -19.65 -0.17
CA GLU A 349 19.53 -20.94 0.51
C GLU A 349 19.38 -22.05 -0.55
N TYR A 350 20.43 -22.84 -0.73
CA TYR A 350 20.44 -23.94 -1.70
C TYR A 350 19.74 -25.15 -1.08
N TYR A 351 18.65 -25.60 -1.72
CA TYR A 351 17.94 -26.82 -1.38
C TYR A 351 18.06 -27.84 -2.52
N PRO A 352 18.08 -29.15 -2.23
CA PRO A 352 18.17 -30.22 -3.24
C PRO A 352 16.91 -30.35 -4.11
N TYR A 353 15.86 -29.57 -3.81
CA TYR A 353 14.61 -29.43 -4.54
C TYR A 353 14.37 -27.97 -4.93
N VAL A 354 13.51 -27.73 -5.91
CA VAL A 354 13.08 -26.37 -6.25
C VAL A 354 12.26 -25.81 -5.08
N TYR A 355 12.59 -24.61 -4.62
CA TYR A 355 11.96 -23.99 -3.46
C TYR A 355 11.75 -22.49 -3.68
N TYR A 356 10.52 -22.04 -3.41
CA TYR A 356 10.17 -20.62 -3.34
C TYR A 356 9.25 -20.36 -2.14
N LYS A 357 9.54 -19.28 -1.41
CA LYS A 357 8.68 -18.79 -0.33
C LYS A 357 7.60 -17.87 -0.90
N ILE A 358 6.37 -18.02 -0.41
CA ILE A 358 5.26 -17.08 -0.62
C ILE A 358 4.81 -16.60 0.76
N ASP A 359 4.86 -15.30 1.00
CA ASP A 359 4.29 -14.71 2.21
C ASP A 359 3.05 -13.88 1.86
N CYS A 360 1.91 -14.32 2.38
CA CYS A 360 0.64 -13.61 2.23
C CYS A 360 0.47 -12.49 3.26
N ASN A 361 1.42 -12.26 4.17
CA ASN A 361 1.40 -11.08 5.03
C ASN A 361 1.92 -9.87 4.26
N LEU A 362 1.02 -9.23 3.51
CA LEU A 362 1.35 -8.13 2.62
C LEU A 362 1.46 -6.77 3.33
N LEU A 363 1.02 -6.69 4.58
CA LEU A 363 1.01 -5.46 5.37
C LEU A 363 1.97 -5.59 6.55
N GLU A 364 2.96 -4.71 6.60
CA GLU A 364 3.75 -4.47 7.79
C GLU A 364 3.09 -3.34 8.58
N PHE A 365 2.08 -3.67 9.39
CA PHE A 365 1.68 -2.73 10.42
C PHE A 365 2.84 -2.64 11.43
N LYS A 366 3.60 -1.54 11.38
CA LYS A 366 4.46 -1.17 12.51
C LYS A 366 3.53 -1.01 13.72
N VAL A 367 3.61 -1.96 14.64
CA VAL A 367 3.01 -1.86 15.97
C VAL A 367 3.84 -0.89 16.79
#